data_AF-A0A1X7TE37-F1
#
_entry.id   AF-A0A1X7TE37-F1
#
_cell.length_a   1.000
_cell.length_b   1.000
_cell.length_c   1.000
_cell.angle_alpha   90.00
_cell.angle_beta   90.00
_cell.angle_gamma   90.00
#
_symmetry.space_group_name_H-M   'P 1'
#
loop_
_entity.id
_entity.type
_entity.pdbx_description
1 polymer ?
#
loop_
_entity_poly.entity_id
_entity_poly.type
_entity_poly.pdbx_seq_one_letter_code
_entity_poly.pdbx_strand_id
1 'polypeptide(L)'
;REEALVEYKKQIELLQENISITSVQLLMSEKGNIEKKDQCTQSLDTLTAKFIYTACIDYHGIRGIDLLFSEGEQLVIYNNPDKFWWYGRSLVSGDKGRIPSSCVYSMLESLQLLEFILSVEEVSLPILQKIRNDSSSNDEKASLFLETINDDPIMISALRQDKELHDKGVRGRVKWDSDKVYLYSPSPVQCNEVITSTPHLLIVQYLYYHQLNCIH
;
A
#
# COMPACT_ATOMS: atom_id res chain seq x y z
N ARG A 1 34.97 -8.24 -11.22
CA ARG A 1 34.36 -9.60 -11.36
C ARG A 1 33.93 -10.14 -10.01
N GLU A 2 34.71 -9.97 -8.95
CA GLU A 2 34.33 -10.32 -7.57
C GLU A 2 33.25 -9.40 -6.97
N GLU A 3 33.27 -8.09 -7.25
CA GLU A 3 32.25 -7.16 -6.77
C GLU A 3 30.84 -7.50 -7.26
N ALA A 4 30.69 -7.80 -8.56
CA ALA A 4 29.42 -8.27 -9.11
C ALA A 4 28.95 -9.59 -8.46
N LEU A 5 29.88 -10.46 -8.08
CA LEU A 5 29.58 -11.75 -7.45
C LEU A 5 29.13 -11.59 -5.99
N VAL A 6 29.66 -10.58 -5.28
CA VAL A 6 29.20 -10.18 -3.94
C VAL A 6 27.79 -9.59 -4.03
N GLU A 7 27.55 -8.72 -5.01
CA GLU A 7 26.24 -8.11 -5.24
C GLU A 7 25.17 -9.16 -5.59
N TYR A 8 25.47 -10.11 -6.48
CA TYR A 8 24.55 -11.20 -6.79
C TYR A 8 24.27 -12.11 -5.59
N LYS A 9 25.26 -12.38 -4.73
CA LYS A 9 25.04 -13.14 -3.49
C LYS A 9 24.09 -12.41 -2.55
N LYS A 10 24.26 -11.10 -2.38
CA LYS A 10 23.39 -10.26 -1.57
C LYS A 10 21.95 -10.26 -2.10
N GLN A 11 21.78 -10.18 -3.42
CA GLN A 11 20.46 -10.27 -4.05
C GLN A 11 19.80 -11.64 -3.87
N ILE A 12 20.58 -12.73 -3.97
CA ILE A 12 20.08 -14.09 -3.73
C ILE A 12 19.63 -14.25 -2.27
N GLU A 13 20.42 -13.77 -1.32
CA GLU A 13 20.11 -13.84 0.11
C GLU A 13 18.84 -13.05 0.44
N LEU A 14 18.69 -11.85 -0.14
CA LEU A 14 17.48 -11.04 -0.04
C LEU A 14 16.25 -11.76 -0.64
N LEU A 15 16.41 -12.40 -1.80
CA LEU A 15 15.33 -13.17 -2.43
C LEU A 15 14.92 -14.38 -1.57
N GLN A 16 15.89 -15.09 -0.99
CA GLN A 16 15.62 -16.22 -0.09
C GLN A 16 14.88 -15.78 1.18
N GLU A 17 15.27 -14.65 1.76
CA GLU A 17 14.57 -14.07 2.91
C GLU A 17 13.12 -13.67 2.55
N ASN A 18 12.91 -13.03 1.40
CA ASN A 18 11.59 -12.67 0.90
C ASN A 18 10.69 -13.91 0.66
N ILE A 19 11.24 -14.98 0.06
CA ILE A 19 10.52 -16.25 -0.15
C ILE A 19 10.15 -16.89 1.19
N SER A 20 11.07 -16.88 2.15
CA SER A 20 10.83 -17.42 3.49
C SER A 20 9.71 -16.68 4.21
N ILE A 21 9.73 -15.34 4.18
CA ILE A 21 8.69 -14.48 4.76
C ILE A 21 7.33 -14.73 4.07
N THR A 22 7.31 -14.82 2.74
CA THR A 22 6.10 -15.10 1.95
C THR A 22 5.49 -16.45 2.30
N SER A 23 6.33 -17.47 2.49
CA SER A 23 5.90 -18.81 2.88
C SER A 23 5.25 -18.80 4.27
N VAL A 24 5.82 -18.05 5.22
CA VAL A 24 5.23 -17.89 6.56
C VAL A 24 3.89 -17.16 6.51
N GLN A 25 3.74 -16.12 5.66
CA GLN A 25 2.47 -15.42 5.47
C GLN A 25 1.37 -16.33 4.91
N LEU A 26 1.68 -17.15 3.90
CA LEU A 26 0.74 -18.12 3.33
C LEU A 26 0.30 -19.15 4.37
N LEU A 27 1.23 -19.63 5.20
CA LEU A 27 0.91 -20.56 6.29
C LEU A 27 0.05 -19.89 7.38
N MET A 28 0.27 -18.61 7.68
CA MET A 28 -0.52 -17.87 8.66
C MET A 28 -1.93 -17.54 8.16
N SER A 29 -2.10 -17.21 6.87
CA SER A 29 -3.43 -16.98 6.28
C SER A 29 -4.24 -18.27 6.16
N GLU A 30 -3.58 -19.40 5.93
CA GLU A 30 -4.19 -20.74 5.92
C GLU A 30 -4.61 -21.16 7.35
N LYS A 31 -3.79 -20.86 8.36
CA LYS A 31 -4.10 -21.10 9.78
C LYS A 31 -5.13 -20.12 10.36
N GLY A 32 -5.29 -18.92 9.82
CA GLY A 32 -6.35 -17.98 10.21
C GLY A 32 -7.77 -18.53 10.00
N ASN A 33 -7.94 -19.50 9.10
CA ASN A 33 -9.21 -20.18 8.84
C ASN A 33 -9.43 -21.44 9.70
N ILE A 34 -8.41 -21.91 10.43
CA ILE A 34 -8.43 -23.19 11.16
C ILE A 34 -7.81 -22.95 12.54
N GLU A 35 -8.65 -22.97 13.59
CA GLU A 35 -8.29 -22.95 15.03
C GLU A 35 -8.44 -21.61 15.79
N LYS A 36 -9.69 -21.37 16.21
CA LYS A 36 -9.95 -21.08 17.63
C LYS A 36 -9.70 -22.36 18.44
N LYS A 37 -8.47 -22.65 18.87
CA LYS A 37 -8.18 -23.34 20.14
C LYS A 37 -6.68 -23.55 20.38
N ASP A 38 -6.37 -23.45 21.66
CA ASP A 38 -5.24 -24.00 22.40
C ASP A 38 -3.91 -23.23 22.40
N GLN A 39 -3.62 -22.79 23.63
CA GLN A 39 -2.44 -22.08 24.09
C GLN A 39 -1.21 -23.00 24.12
N CYS A 40 -0.06 -22.46 23.73
CA CYS A 40 1.21 -22.84 24.34
C CYS A 40 2.15 -21.63 24.36
N THR A 41 2.43 -21.17 25.58
CA THR A 41 3.36 -20.08 25.89
C THR A 41 4.77 -20.65 25.97
N GLN A 42 5.60 -20.39 24.97
CA GLN A 42 7.07 -20.45 25.09
C GLN A 42 7.70 -19.56 24.00
N SER A 43 8.35 -18.47 24.44
CA SER A 43 9.19 -17.53 23.66
C SER A 43 8.50 -16.77 22.50
N LEU A 44 7.68 -15.77 22.85
CA LEU A 44 6.92 -14.92 21.91
C LEU A 44 7.72 -13.73 21.34
N ASP A 45 9.05 -13.66 21.52
CA ASP A 45 9.85 -12.49 21.10
C ASP A 45 10.58 -12.63 19.73
N THR A 46 10.43 -13.75 19.00
CA THR A 46 11.23 -13.97 17.77
C THR A 46 10.46 -14.43 16.53
N LEU A 47 9.15 -14.20 16.46
CA LEU A 47 8.36 -14.41 15.24
C LEU A 47 7.32 -13.31 15.00
N THR A 48 7.61 -12.07 15.40
CA THR A 48 6.90 -10.93 14.81
C THR A 48 7.31 -10.88 13.35
N ALA A 49 6.42 -11.25 12.43
CA ALA A 49 6.70 -11.28 10.99
C ALA A 49 7.37 -9.96 10.58
N LYS A 50 8.64 -10.06 10.18
CA LYS A 50 9.44 -8.92 9.74
C LYS A 50 9.27 -8.82 8.24
N PHE A 51 8.71 -7.71 7.79
CA PHE A 51 8.58 -7.42 6.37
C PHE A 51 9.65 -6.42 5.97
N ILE A 52 10.35 -6.69 4.88
CA ILE A 52 11.30 -5.76 4.29
C ILE A 52 10.55 -4.87 3.33
N TYR A 53 10.65 -3.57 3.58
CA TYR A 53 10.08 -2.51 2.76
C TYR A 53 11.21 -1.63 2.22
N THR A 54 11.00 -1.07 1.05
CA THR A 54 11.88 -0.08 0.42
C THR A 54 11.23 1.30 0.53
N ALA A 55 12.02 2.30 0.91
CA ALA A 55 11.59 3.70 0.88
C ALA A 55 11.46 4.18 -0.57
N CYS A 56 10.30 4.74 -0.94
CA CYS A 56 10.10 5.34 -2.26
C CYS A 56 10.57 6.79 -2.34
N ILE A 57 10.75 7.46 -1.18
CA ILE A 57 11.21 8.85 -1.09
C ILE A 57 12.08 9.04 0.15
N ASP A 58 12.89 10.10 0.13
CA ASP A 58 13.56 10.61 1.32
C ASP A 58 12.55 11.04 2.39
N TYR A 59 12.83 10.72 3.65
CA TYR A 59 12.00 11.16 4.77
C TYR A 59 12.85 11.65 5.94
N HIS A 60 12.71 12.94 6.24
CA HIS A 60 13.51 13.62 7.26
C HIS A 60 12.84 13.72 8.64
N GLY A 61 11.71 13.02 8.85
CA GLY A 61 10.94 13.08 10.09
C GLY A 61 10.22 14.40 10.29
N ILE A 62 9.04 14.37 10.92
CA ILE A 62 8.30 15.58 11.34
C ILE A 62 8.42 15.75 12.85
N ARG A 63 8.53 14.64 13.59
CA ARG A 63 8.62 14.57 15.04
C ARG A 63 9.90 13.83 15.43
N GLY A 64 10.39 14.09 16.64
CA GLY A 64 11.61 13.41 17.15
C GLY A 64 11.48 11.90 17.40
N ILE A 65 10.29 11.31 17.19
CA ILE A 65 10.05 9.86 17.28
C ILE A 65 9.99 9.18 15.91
N ASP A 66 10.07 9.97 14.84
CA ASP A 66 9.99 9.49 13.47
C ASP A 66 11.35 8.93 13.06
N LEU A 67 11.33 7.86 12.26
CA LEU A 67 12.54 7.27 11.69
C LEU A 67 12.95 8.10 10.48
N LEU A 68 14.22 8.50 10.42
CA LEU A 68 14.80 9.14 9.23
C LEU A 68 15.36 8.07 8.31
N PHE A 69 15.13 8.22 7.02
CA PHE A 69 15.63 7.30 5.98
C PHE A 69 15.70 7.99 4.63
N SER A 70 16.51 7.43 3.73
CA SER A 70 16.66 7.91 2.37
C SER A 70 15.85 7.07 1.37
N GLU A 71 15.56 7.64 0.20
CA GLU A 71 15.02 6.92 -0.95
C GLU A 71 15.86 5.67 -1.26
N GLY A 72 15.18 4.56 -1.55
CA GLY A 72 15.80 3.27 -1.82
C GLY A 72 16.28 2.51 -0.59
N GLU A 73 16.21 3.11 0.61
CA GLU A 73 16.63 2.47 1.84
C GLU A 73 15.69 1.31 2.23
N GLN A 74 16.27 0.21 2.69
CA GLN A 74 15.51 -0.94 3.17
C GLN A 74 15.21 -0.82 4.67
N LEU A 75 13.94 -1.00 5.01
CA LEU A 75 13.41 -0.88 6.36
C LEU A 75 12.73 -2.19 6.76
N VAL A 76 12.94 -2.62 8.00
CA VAL A 76 12.20 -3.73 8.58
C VAL A 76 11.00 -3.17 9.33
N ILE A 77 9.81 -3.59 8.95
CA ILE A 77 8.58 -3.20 9.59
C ILE A 77 8.16 -4.29 10.59
N TYR A 78 7.88 -3.89 11.83
CA TYR A 78 7.55 -4.81 12.93
C TYR A 78 6.05 -4.94 13.18
N ASN A 79 5.30 -3.86 13.03
CA ASN A 79 3.87 -3.83 13.32
C ASN A 79 3.22 -2.72 12.49
N ASN A 80 2.05 -3.04 11.92
CA ASN A 80 1.24 -2.14 11.09
C ASN A 80 -0.15 -1.94 11.71
N PRO A 81 -0.26 -1.41 12.95
CA PRO A 81 -1.55 -1.31 13.61
C PRO A 81 -2.41 -0.15 13.06
N ASP A 82 -1.77 0.83 12.43
CA ASP A 82 -2.39 2.05 11.89
C ASP A 82 -2.22 2.06 10.36
N LYS A 83 -3.18 2.65 9.66
CA LYS A 83 -3.12 2.83 8.19
C LYS A 83 -2.02 3.78 7.77
N PHE A 84 -1.69 4.77 8.59
CA PHE A 84 -0.84 5.91 8.19
C PHE A 84 0.57 5.84 8.76
N TRP A 85 0.74 5.26 9.95
CA TRP A 85 2.01 5.27 10.67
C TRP A 85 2.36 3.87 11.16
N TRP A 86 3.47 3.37 10.66
CA TRP A 86 4.01 2.07 11.05
C TRP A 86 5.20 2.24 11.97
N TYR A 87 5.63 1.14 12.57
CA TYR A 87 6.83 1.12 13.40
C TYR A 87 7.82 0.09 12.85
N GLY A 88 9.06 0.53 12.71
CA GLY A 88 10.10 -0.28 12.10
C GLY A 88 11.49 0.17 12.48
N ARG A 89 12.46 -0.38 11.76
CA ARG A 89 13.86 0.00 11.86
C ARG A 89 14.50 0.19 10.49
N SER A 90 15.49 1.05 10.43
CA SER A 90 16.40 1.13 9.30
C SER A 90 17.35 -0.08 9.30
N LEU A 91 17.64 -0.63 8.12
CA LEU A 91 18.74 -1.59 7.95
C LEU A 91 20.10 -0.90 7.75
N VAL A 92 20.11 0.39 7.43
CA VAL A 92 21.33 1.19 7.23
C VAL A 92 21.84 1.75 8.56
N SER A 93 21.02 2.53 9.28
CA SER A 93 21.40 3.12 10.56
C SER A 93 21.16 2.20 11.75
N GLY A 94 20.23 1.25 11.63
CA GLY A 94 19.77 0.40 12.74
C GLY A 94 18.79 1.09 13.68
N ASP A 95 18.51 2.37 13.49
CA ASP A 95 17.58 3.15 14.31
C ASP A 95 16.15 2.66 14.16
N LYS A 96 15.35 2.87 15.21
CA LYS A 96 13.93 2.52 15.25
C LYS A 96 13.10 3.77 15.34
N GLY A 97 11.94 3.78 14.71
CA GLY A 97 11.04 4.91 14.78
C GLY A 97 9.75 4.70 14.02
N ARG A 98 8.93 5.76 13.99
CA ARG A 98 7.70 5.80 13.21
C ARG A 98 8.00 6.06 11.74
N ILE A 99 7.33 5.31 10.88
CA ILE A 99 7.50 5.35 9.43
C ILE A 99 6.13 5.69 8.83
N PRO A 100 6.00 6.74 8.00
CA PRO A 100 4.78 6.97 7.25
C PRO A 100 4.60 5.83 6.25
N SER A 101 3.44 5.18 6.27
CA SER A 101 3.20 4.04 5.38
C SER A 101 3.27 4.43 3.90
N SER A 102 2.89 5.66 3.56
CA SER A 102 2.95 6.21 2.19
C SER A 102 4.37 6.28 1.62
N CYS A 103 5.40 6.34 2.46
CA CYS A 103 6.79 6.48 2.00
C CYS A 103 7.48 5.14 1.71
N VAL A 104 6.77 4.02 1.86
CA VAL A 104 7.37 2.69 1.79
C VAL A 104 6.48 1.70 1.05
N TYR A 105 7.08 0.76 0.33
CA TYR A 105 6.41 -0.38 -0.27
C TYR A 105 7.28 -1.64 -0.19
N SER A 106 6.68 -2.82 -0.24
CA SER A 106 7.44 -4.06 -0.42
C SER A 106 7.16 -4.63 -1.81
N MET A 107 8.11 -5.34 -2.40
CA MET A 107 7.91 -5.94 -3.73
C MET A 107 6.69 -6.87 -3.76
N LEU A 108 6.48 -7.65 -2.69
CA LEU A 108 5.32 -8.53 -2.57
C LEU A 108 4.01 -7.75 -2.54
N GLU A 109 3.93 -6.69 -1.73
CA GLU A 109 2.75 -5.85 -1.65
C GLU A 109 2.47 -5.15 -2.98
N SER A 110 3.50 -4.63 -3.66
CA SER A 110 3.34 -4.03 -4.98
C SER A 110 2.76 -5.02 -5.99
N LEU A 111 3.21 -6.28 -5.98
CA LEU A 111 2.64 -7.33 -6.84
C LEU A 111 1.17 -7.62 -6.50
N GLN A 112 0.83 -7.71 -5.21
CA GLN A 112 -0.56 -7.92 -4.77
C GLN A 112 -1.48 -6.76 -5.16
N LEU A 113 -0.98 -5.52 -5.10
CA LEU A 113 -1.72 -4.33 -5.53
C LEU A 113 -1.87 -4.27 -7.06
N LEU A 114 -0.83 -4.66 -7.82
CA LEU A 114 -0.91 -4.79 -9.27
C LEU A 114 -1.96 -5.82 -9.68
N GLU A 115 -1.90 -7.02 -9.09
CA GLU A 115 -2.89 -8.08 -9.33
C GLU A 115 -4.30 -7.59 -9.03
N PHE A 116 -4.48 -6.91 -7.89
CA PHE A 116 -5.75 -6.28 -7.53
C PHE A 116 -6.27 -5.35 -8.63
N ILE A 117 -5.46 -4.40 -9.09
CA ILE A 117 -5.84 -3.43 -10.15
C ILE A 117 -6.19 -4.12 -11.46
N LEU A 118 -5.46 -5.18 -11.83
CA LEU A 118 -5.73 -5.94 -13.05
C LEU A 118 -7.02 -6.77 -12.96
N SER A 119 -7.40 -7.20 -11.74
CA SER A 119 -8.55 -8.08 -11.49
C SER A 119 -9.89 -7.34 -11.30
N VAL A 120 -9.88 -6.13 -10.75
CA VAL A 120 -11.12 -5.39 -10.46
C VAL A 120 -11.83 -4.93 -11.73
N GLU A 121 -13.17 -4.89 -11.71
CA GLU A 121 -13.96 -4.43 -12.86
C GLU A 121 -13.73 -2.95 -13.16
N GLU A 122 -13.73 -2.10 -12.13
CA GLU A 122 -13.45 -0.67 -12.22
C GLU A 122 -12.24 -0.30 -11.34
N VAL A 123 -11.31 0.49 -11.90
CA VAL A 123 -10.16 1.03 -11.18
C VAL A 123 -10.42 2.51 -10.92
N SER A 124 -10.23 2.96 -9.69
CA SER A 124 -10.54 4.33 -9.27
C SER A 124 -9.65 5.38 -9.95
N LEU A 125 -8.34 5.14 -10.07
CA LEU A 125 -7.38 6.16 -10.49
C LEU A 125 -7.13 6.12 -12.01
N PRO A 126 -7.27 7.26 -12.74
CA PRO A 126 -7.11 7.30 -14.20
C PRO A 126 -5.76 6.80 -14.70
N ILE A 127 -4.67 7.08 -13.96
CA ILE A 127 -3.33 6.61 -14.33
C ILE A 127 -3.24 5.07 -14.28
N LEU A 128 -3.91 4.44 -13.31
CA LEU A 128 -3.95 2.99 -13.19
C LEU A 128 -4.88 2.35 -14.22
N GLN A 129 -5.95 3.03 -14.63
CA GLN A 129 -6.78 2.60 -15.76
C GLN A 129 -5.97 2.56 -17.06
N LYS A 130 -5.09 3.55 -17.29
CA LYS A 130 -4.17 3.54 -18.42
C LYS A 130 -3.26 2.32 -18.37
N ILE A 131 -2.59 2.06 -17.23
CA ILE A 131 -1.71 0.88 -17.05
C ILE A 131 -2.47 -0.42 -17.32
N ARG A 132 -3.67 -0.57 -16.76
CA ARG A 132 -4.49 -1.76 -16.93
C ARG A 132 -4.89 -2.00 -18.38
N ASN A 133 -5.39 -0.95 -19.05
CA ASN A 133 -5.95 -1.03 -20.40
C ASN A 133 -4.89 -0.95 -21.50
N ASP A 134 -3.63 -0.65 -21.16
CA ASP A 134 -2.53 -0.63 -22.10
C ASP A 134 -2.36 -2.02 -22.76
N SER A 135 -1.97 -2.06 -24.04
CA SER A 135 -1.77 -3.31 -24.78
C SER A 135 -0.42 -3.98 -24.50
N SER A 136 0.40 -3.40 -23.63
CA SER A 136 1.69 -3.93 -23.20
C SER A 136 1.60 -5.26 -22.47
N SER A 137 2.75 -5.93 -22.40
CA SER A 137 2.94 -7.15 -21.64
C SER A 137 2.77 -6.92 -20.14
N ASN A 138 2.52 -8.00 -19.38
CA ASN A 138 2.40 -7.91 -17.92
C ASN A 138 3.68 -7.38 -17.27
N ASP A 139 4.85 -7.67 -17.83
CA ASP A 139 6.15 -7.21 -17.31
C ASP A 139 6.33 -5.69 -17.50
N GLU A 140 5.90 -5.17 -18.65
CA GLU A 140 5.88 -3.73 -18.94
C GLU A 140 4.87 -3.01 -18.03
N LYS A 141 3.68 -3.58 -17.81
CA LYS A 141 2.69 -3.04 -16.87
C LYS A 141 3.21 -3.01 -15.44
N ALA A 142 3.93 -4.04 -15.01
CA ALA A 142 4.54 -4.09 -13.68
C ALA A 142 5.62 -3.01 -13.51
N SER A 143 6.40 -2.78 -14.57
CA SER A 143 7.43 -1.74 -14.58
C SER A 143 6.80 -0.34 -14.47
N LEU A 144 5.80 -0.05 -15.30
CA LEU A 144 5.08 1.23 -15.29
C LEU A 144 4.32 1.47 -13.98
N PHE A 145 3.80 0.40 -13.36
CA PHE A 145 3.16 0.46 -12.05
C PHE A 145 4.13 0.85 -10.93
N LEU A 146 5.33 0.26 -10.90
CA LEU A 146 6.35 0.62 -9.93
C LEU A 146 6.85 2.05 -10.14
N GLU A 147 7.05 2.48 -11.39
CA GLU A 147 7.38 3.88 -11.72
C GLU A 147 6.30 4.83 -11.18
N THR A 148 5.02 4.53 -11.41
CA THR A 148 3.90 5.33 -10.91
C THR A 148 3.85 5.44 -9.39
N ILE A 149 4.20 4.37 -8.66
CA ILE A 149 4.27 4.39 -7.19
C ILE A 149 5.44 5.24 -6.69
N ASN A 150 6.58 5.17 -7.39
CA ASN A 150 7.77 5.91 -7.00
C ASN A 150 7.62 7.41 -7.32
N ASP A 151 6.96 7.75 -8.42
CA ASP A 151 6.73 9.15 -8.83
C ASP A 151 5.75 9.89 -7.91
N ASP A 152 4.78 9.19 -7.31
CA ASP A 152 3.80 9.77 -6.40
C ASP A 152 3.69 8.97 -5.09
N PRO A 153 4.28 9.44 -3.97
CA PRO A 153 4.24 8.73 -2.68
C PRO A 153 2.81 8.58 -2.13
N ILE A 154 1.83 9.34 -2.62
CA ILE A 154 0.43 9.18 -2.22
C ILE A 154 -0.16 7.90 -2.84
N MET A 155 0.33 7.48 -4.01
CA MET A 155 -0.23 6.39 -4.81
C MET A 155 -0.33 5.07 -4.03
N ILE A 156 0.74 4.63 -3.37
CA ILE A 156 0.75 3.35 -2.63
C ILE A 156 -0.29 3.34 -1.50
N SER A 157 -0.47 4.48 -0.83
CA SER A 157 -1.43 4.62 0.26
C SER A 157 -2.87 4.62 -0.23
N ALA A 158 -3.14 5.24 -1.39
CA ALA A 158 -4.46 5.21 -2.02
C ALA A 158 -4.81 3.77 -2.46
N LEU A 159 -3.85 3.05 -3.05
CA LEU A 159 -4.02 1.67 -3.48
C LEU A 159 -4.34 0.70 -2.34
N ARG A 160 -3.62 0.83 -1.21
CA ARG A 160 -3.92 0.03 0.00
C ARG A 160 -5.34 0.26 0.49
N GLN A 161 -5.81 1.53 0.46
CA GLN A 161 -7.17 1.86 0.88
C GLN A 161 -8.22 1.31 -0.07
N ASP A 162 -8.03 1.45 -1.38
CA ASP A 162 -8.93 0.91 -2.39
C ASP A 162 -9.06 -0.61 -2.25
N LYS A 163 -7.93 -1.32 -2.10
CA LYS A 163 -7.92 -2.76 -1.85
C LYS A 163 -8.64 -3.12 -0.55
N GLU A 164 -8.38 -2.41 0.54
CA GLU A 164 -9.03 -2.66 1.83
C GLU A 164 -10.55 -2.46 1.77
N LEU A 165 -11.02 -1.43 1.07
CA LEU A 165 -12.44 -1.17 0.86
C LEU A 165 -13.10 -2.26 0.01
N HIS A 166 -12.41 -2.69 -1.06
CA HIS A 166 -12.85 -3.79 -1.90
C HIS A 166 -12.96 -5.10 -1.12
N ASP A 167 -11.93 -5.46 -0.34
CA ASP A 167 -11.91 -6.69 0.47
C ASP A 167 -13.02 -6.68 1.55
N LYS A 168 -13.41 -5.50 2.04
CA LYS A 168 -14.54 -5.32 2.96
C LYS A 168 -15.91 -5.30 2.28
N GLY A 169 -15.96 -5.32 0.94
CA GLY A 169 -17.20 -5.19 0.17
C GLY A 169 -17.89 -3.83 0.36
N VAL A 170 -17.15 -2.80 0.78
CA VAL A 170 -17.72 -1.46 1.00
C VAL A 170 -18.05 -0.86 -0.35
N ARG A 171 -19.35 -0.83 -0.68
CA ARG A 171 -19.84 -0.13 -1.86
C ARG A 171 -19.96 1.37 -1.54
N GLY A 172 -19.44 2.20 -2.44
CA GLY A 172 -19.55 3.65 -2.33
C GLY A 172 -21.00 4.12 -2.18
N ARG A 173 -21.22 5.20 -1.43
CA ARG A 173 -22.54 5.83 -1.28
C ARG A 173 -22.48 7.34 -1.42
N VAL A 174 -23.52 7.87 -2.05
CA VAL A 174 -23.80 9.29 -2.15
C VAL A 174 -24.99 9.61 -1.23
N LYS A 175 -24.84 10.61 -0.37
CA LYS A 175 -25.94 11.15 0.43
C LYS A 175 -26.17 12.60 0.04
N TRP A 176 -27.36 12.86 -0.47
CA TRP A 176 -27.84 14.18 -0.82
C TRP A 176 -28.50 14.85 0.40
N ASP A 177 -28.15 16.11 0.64
CA ASP A 177 -28.79 17.02 1.59
C ASP A 177 -29.24 18.29 0.85
N SER A 178 -30.01 19.16 1.49
CA SER A 178 -30.62 20.32 0.83
C SER A 178 -29.63 21.28 0.17
N ASP A 179 -28.41 21.37 0.70
CA ASP A 179 -27.35 22.30 0.28
C ASP A 179 -25.98 21.62 0.09
N LYS A 180 -25.89 20.31 0.39
CA LYS A 180 -24.62 19.57 0.45
C LYS A 180 -24.76 18.17 -0.14
N VAL A 181 -23.67 17.69 -0.70
CA VAL A 181 -23.52 16.29 -1.10
C VAL A 181 -22.39 15.67 -0.29
N TYR A 182 -22.67 14.52 0.33
CA TYR A 182 -21.71 13.74 1.08
C TYR A 182 -21.37 12.47 0.31
N LEU A 183 -20.09 12.27 0.05
CA LEU A 183 -19.54 11.12 -0.63
C LEU A 183 -18.80 10.25 0.37
N TYR A 184 -19.12 8.95 0.40
CA TYR A 184 -18.43 7.97 1.24
C TYR A 184 -17.89 6.87 0.33
N SER A 185 -16.57 6.88 0.11
CA SER A 185 -15.88 5.96 -0.81
C SER A 185 -16.56 5.83 -2.18
N PRO A 186 -16.97 6.94 -2.84
CA PRO A 186 -17.74 6.86 -4.07
C PRO A 186 -16.99 6.11 -5.18
N SER A 187 -17.75 5.39 -6.02
CA SER A 187 -17.21 4.88 -7.28
C SER A 187 -16.97 6.02 -8.27
N PRO A 188 -16.17 5.81 -9.32
CA PRO A 188 -16.02 6.79 -10.41
C PRO A 188 -17.38 7.21 -11.01
N VAL A 189 -18.31 6.26 -11.16
CA VAL A 189 -19.69 6.53 -11.62
C VAL A 189 -20.42 7.47 -10.68
N GLN A 190 -20.30 7.28 -9.36
CA GLN A 190 -20.92 8.13 -8.35
C GLN A 190 -20.28 9.53 -8.29
N CYS A 191 -18.96 9.65 -8.49
CA CYS A 191 -18.32 10.97 -8.65
C CYS A 191 -18.89 11.69 -9.89
N ASN A 192 -18.97 11.00 -11.04
CA ASN A 192 -19.51 11.58 -12.28
C ASN A 192 -20.99 11.99 -12.17
N GLU A 193 -21.80 11.18 -11.49
CA GLU A 193 -23.21 11.51 -11.21
C GLU A 193 -23.33 12.82 -10.42
N VAL A 194 -22.51 13.01 -9.38
CA VAL A 194 -22.55 14.23 -8.57
C VAL A 194 -22.07 15.46 -9.36
N ILE A 195 -20.98 15.32 -10.11
CA ILE A 195 -20.43 16.40 -10.96
C ILE A 195 -21.48 16.87 -11.99
N THR A 196 -22.13 15.93 -12.66
CA THR A 196 -23.12 16.26 -13.70
C THR A 196 -24.44 16.79 -13.12
N SER A 197 -24.75 16.46 -11.87
CA SER A 197 -26.02 16.84 -11.23
C SER A 197 -25.95 18.15 -10.44
N THR A 198 -24.76 18.75 -10.22
CA THR A 198 -24.62 19.95 -9.36
C THR A 198 -23.74 21.06 -9.93
N PRO A 199 -24.32 22.09 -10.60
CA PRO A 199 -23.54 23.24 -11.07
C PRO A 199 -23.18 24.26 -9.98
N HIS A 200 -23.84 24.23 -8.81
CA HIS A 200 -23.79 25.32 -7.81
C HIS A 200 -23.75 24.89 -6.32
N LEU A 201 -23.53 23.61 -6.00
CA LEU A 201 -23.48 23.16 -4.59
C LEU A 201 -22.05 23.17 -4.02
N LEU A 202 -21.93 23.47 -2.72
CA LEU A 202 -20.72 23.21 -1.94
C LEU A 202 -20.59 21.70 -1.71
N ILE A 203 -19.69 21.06 -2.45
CA ILE A 203 -19.32 19.67 -2.21
C ILE A 203 -18.54 19.60 -0.89
N VAL A 204 -19.18 19.11 0.17
CA VAL A 204 -18.54 18.91 1.48
C VAL A 204 -18.01 17.49 1.55
N GLN A 205 -16.75 17.34 1.19
CA GLN A 205 -16.05 16.06 1.22
C GLN A 205 -15.59 15.75 2.65
N TYR A 206 -16.23 14.78 3.31
CA TYR A 206 -15.68 14.19 4.54
C TYR A 206 -14.60 13.18 4.14
N LEU A 207 -13.39 13.70 3.98
CA LEU A 207 -12.20 12.94 3.62
C LEU A 207 -11.77 12.08 4.82
N TYR A 208 -12.07 10.78 4.78
CA TYR A 208 -11.03 9.82 5.19
C TYR A 208 -10.06 9.72 4.00
N TYR A 209 -9.10 10.65 4.00
CA TYR A 209 -8.00 10.89 3.06
C TYR A 209 -8.08 10.28 1.63
N HIS A 210 -8.45 11.17 0.70
CA HIS A 210 -8.14 11.26 -0.73
C HIS A 210 -8.56 10.13 -1.68
N GLN A 211 -9.73 10.31 -2.30
CA GLN A 211 -9.93 10.01 -3.71
C GLN A 211 -9.72 11.30 -4.52
N LEU A 212 -8.68 11.33 -5.34
CA LEU A 212 -8.39 12.36 -6.34
C LEU A 212 -9.42 12.41 -7.48
N ASN A 213 -10.48 11.60 -7.42
CA ASN A 213 -11.42 11.36 -8.52
C ASN A 213 -12.53 12.40 -8.69
N CYS A 214 -12.67 13.31 -7.72
CA CYS A 214 -13.78 14.26 -7.67
C CYS A 214 -13.29 15.72 -7.81
N ILE A 215 -11.99 15.96 -8.09
CA ILE A 215 -11.43 17.31 -8.26
C ILE A 215 -11.13 17.56 -9.75
N HIS A 216 -11.89 18.47 -10.35
CA HIS A 216 -11.52 19.19 -11.56
C HIS A 216 -11.54 20.69 -11.26
#